data_AF-A0AAV6CXX5-F1
#
_entry.id   AF-A0AAV6CXX5-F1
#
_cell.length_a   1.000
_cell.length_b   1.000
_cell.length_c   1.000
_cell.angle_alpha   90.00
_cell.angle_beta   90.00
_cell.angle_gamma   90.00
#
_symmetry.space_group_name_H-M   'P 1'
#
loop_
_entity.id
_entity.type
_entity.pdbx_description
1 polymer ?
#
loop_
_entity_poly.entity_id
_entity_poly.type
_entity_poly.pdbx_seq_one_letter_code
_entity_poly.pdbx_strand_id
1 'polypeptide(L)'
;MKLPGERFDYSPMASRPVWKLPNGARIAVWTIVNVEEWDIEKAMARQYLPAPQGVSAVPDVPNWAWHDYGMRVGFWRLLEALAKRKLRATTAINAHVVESYEPVARAMLEAGWEFMAHGVIQGAMHLLPDQRAAIRQSIEMLTKFTGRKPKGWLGPGLTETWETL
;
A
#
# COMPACT_ATOMS: atom_id res chain seq x y z
N MET A 1 -11.78 16.41 -18.77
CA MET A 1 -11.08 15.36 -18.00
C MET A 1 -9.66 15.28 -18.53
N LYS A 2 -8.63 15.30 -17.65
CA LYS A 2 -7.23 15.17 -18.09
C LYS A 2 -6.87 13.70 -18.29
N LEU A 3 -6.34 13.36 -19.47
CA LEU A 3 -5.74 12.06 -19.75
C LEU A 3 -4.50 11.84 -18.84
N PRO A 4 -4.09 10.59 -18.55
CA PRO A 4 -2.90 10.32 -17.74
C PRO A 4 -1.65 11.05 -18.22
N GLY A 5 -1.42 11.10 -19.55
CA GLY A 5 -0.27 11.79 -20.15
C GLY A 5 -0.32 13.33 -20.08
N GLU A 6 -1.46 13.92 -19.69
CA GLU A 6 -1.61 15.37 -19.50
C GLU A 6 -1.38 15.80 -18.04
N ARG A 7 -1.03 14.85 -17.17
CA ARG A 7 -0.81 15.08 -15.73
C ARG A 7 0.66 15.26 -15.37
N PHE A 8 1.56 14.95 -16.29
CA PHE A 8 3.00 15.12 -16.14
C PHE A 8 3.63 15.46 -17.49
N ASP A 9 4.73 16.20 -17.48
CA ASP A 9 5.44 16.54 -18.69
C ASP A 9 6.12 15.31 -19.31
N TYR A 10 6.07 15.18 -20.62
CA TYR A 10 6.85 14.17 -21.33
C TYR A 10 8.35 14.46 -21.19
N SER A 11 9.12 13.47 -20.71
CA SER A 11 10.55 13.61 -20.49
C SER A 11 11.34 12.38 -20.95
N PRO A 12 11.77 12.35 -22.23
CA PRO A 12 12.45 11.18 -22.78
C PRO A 12 13.89 11.09 -22.27
N MET A 13 14.41 9.87 -22.13
CA MET A 13 15.75 9.62 -21.61
C MET A 13 16.85 10.43 -22.34
N ALA A 14 16.75 10.55 -23.66
CA ALA A 14 17.77 11.20 -24.49
C ALA A 14 17.92 12.71 -24.24
N SER A 15 16.88 13.40 -23.76
CA SER A 15 16.91 14.85 -23.49
C SER A 15 16.52 15.20 -22.05
N ARG A 16 16.36 14.21 -21.17
CA ARG A 16 16.02 14.42 -19.77
C ARG A 16 17.16 15.15 -19.06
N PRO A 17 16.88 16.25 -18.33
CA PRO A 17 17.88 16.90 -17.49
C PRO A 17 18.48 15.93 -16.49
N VAL A 18 19.80 15.97 -16.30
CA VAL A 18 20.47 15.15 -15.30
C VAL A 18 20.06 15.61 -13.90
N TRP A 19 19.41 14.74 -13.14
CA TRP A 19 19.02 15.03 -11.77
C TRP A 19 20.25 14.97 -10.85
N LYS A 20 20.39 15.98 -9.98
CA LYS A 20 21.38 15.97 -8.90
C LYS A 20 20.70 15.46 -7.64
N LEU A 21 21.05 14.25 -7.23
CA LEU A 21 20.57 13.70 -5.96
C LEU A 21 21.40 14.25 -4.79
N PRO A 22 20.83 14.26 -3.57
CA PRO A 22 21.57 14.61 -2.37
C PRO A 22 22.88 13.81 -2.26
N ASN A 23 23.91 14.44 -1.69
CA ASN A 23 25.23 13.85 -1.46
C ASN A 23 25.94 13.33 -2.73
N GLY A 24 25.54 13.80 -3.92
CA GLY A 24 26.14 13.35 -5.19
C GLY A 24 25.79 11.90 -5.57
N ALA A 25 24.72 11.34 -4.99
CA ALA A 25 24.28 9.99 -5.30
C ALA A 25 23.89 9.86 -6.79
N ARG A 26 24.05 8.65 -7.34
CA ARG A 26 23.70 8.33 -8.74
C ARG A 26 22.37 7.60 -8.89
N ILE A 27 21.87 7.00 -7.80
CA ILE A 27 20.64 6.21 -7.76
C ILE A 27 19.90 6.58 -6.48
N ALA A 28 18.59 6.79 -6.60
CA ALA A 28 17.67 6.82 -5.47
C ALA A 28 16.95 5.48 -5.40
N VAL A 29 16.93 4.85 -4.22
CA VAL A 29 16.18 3.62 -3.97
C VAL A 29 15.02 3.98 -3.06
N TRP A 30 13.80 3.75 -3.55
CA TRP A 30 12.58 3.95 -2.78
C TRP A 30 12.03 2.59 -2.36
N THR A 31 12.07 2.31 -1.06
CA THR A 31 11.62 1.03 -0.50
C THR A 31 10.18 1.18 -0.03
N ILE A 32 9.28 0.37 -0.58
CA ILE A 32 7.86 0.35 -0.21
C ILE A 32 7.52 -1.01 0.38
N VAL A 33 6.81 -1.01 1.51
CA VAL A 33 6.23 -2.21 2.11
C VAL A 33 4.72 -2.09 2.06
N ASN A 34 4.08 -2.94 1.27
CA ASN A 34 2.62 -3.06 1.26
C ASN A 34 2.15 -3.74 2.54
N VAL A 35 1.25 -3.07 3.27
CA VAL A 35 0.66 -3.57 4.51
C VAL A 35 -0.84 -3.61 4.32
N GLU A 36 -1.32 -4.79 3.99
CA GLU A 36 -2.65 -5.01 3.45
C GLU A 36 -3.48 -5.88 4.40
N GLU A 37 -4.72 -5.45 4.65
CA GLU A 37 -5.72 -6.23 5.37
C GLU A 37 -6.73 -6.78 4.37
N TRP A 38 -6.88 -8.11 4.38
CA TRP A 38 -7.77 -8.82 3.48
C TRP A 38 -8.96 -9.42 4.23
N ASP A 39 -10.14 -9.22 3.67
CA ASP A 39 -11.41 -9.72 4.19
C ASP A 39 -11.62 -11.20 3.80
N ILE A 40 -11.61 -12.08 4.79
CA ILE A 40 -11.76 -13.54 4.60
C ILE A 40 -13.16 -13.94 4.08
N GLU A 41 -14.16 -13.06 4.21
CA GLU A 41 -15.51 -13.26 3.68
C GLU A 41 -15.59 -12.98 2.18
N LYS A 42 -14.48 -12.61 1.54
CA LYS A 42 -14.36 -12.35 0.11
C LYS A 42 -13.37 -13.30 -0.55
N ALA A 43 -13.44 -13.35 -1.88
CA ALA A 43 -12.48 -14.10 -2.68
C ALA A 43 -11.06 -13.55 -2.47
N MET A 44 -10.12 -14.45 -2.18
CA MET A 44 -8.73 -14.10 -1.98
C MET A 44 -7.99 -13.88 -3.31
N ALA A 45 -7.20 -12.81 -3.40
CA ALA A 45 -6.37 -12.54 -4.57
C ALA A 45 -4.98 -13.19 -4.44
N ARG A 46 -4.23 -13.25 -5.55
CA ARG A 46 -2.82 -13.71 -5.59
C ARG A 46 -2.63 -15.08 -4.93
N GLN A 47 -3.55 -15.99 -5.27
CA GLN A 47 -3.59 -17.32 -4.71
C GLN A 47 -2.29 -18.10 -4.98
N TYR A 48 -1.69 -18.68 -3.94
CA TYR A 48 -0.56 -19.60 -4.06
C TYR A 48 -1.04 -21.05 -4.15
N LEU A 49 -2.16 -21.37 -3.49
CA LEU A 49 -2.83 -22.66 -3.56
C LEU A 49 -4.06 -22.49 -4.45
N PRO A 50 -4.02 -22.95 -5.72
CA PRO A 50 -5.17 -22.83 -6.60
C PRO A 50 -6.34 -23.67 -6.06
N ALA A 51 -7.55 -23.19 -6.30
CA ALA A 51 -8.74 -23.91 -5.87
C ALA A 51 -8.91 -25.23 -6.65
N PRO A 52 -9.43 -26.30 -6.02
CA PRO A 52 -9.74 -27.55 -6.71
C PRO A 52 -10.60 -27.31 -7.95
N GLN A 53 -10.11 -27.77 -9.11
CA GLN A 53 -10.79 -27.60 -10.41
C GLN A 53 -11.09 -26.14 -10.78
N GLY A 54 -10.37 -25.17 -10.19
CA GLY A 54 -10.60 -23.74 -10.43
C GLY A 54 -11.86 -23.18 -9.76
N VAL A 55 -12.52 -23.94 -8.88
CA VAL A 55 -13.73 -23.51 -8.17
C VAL A 55 -13.36 -22.91 -6.83
N SER A 56 -13.25 -21.58 -6.79
CA SER A 56 -12.94 -20.87 -5.55
C SER A 56 -14.02 -21.07 -4.48
N ALA A 57 -13.58 -21.25 -3.23
CA ALA A 57 -14.44 -21.31 -2.05
C ALA A 57 -14.24 -20.06 -1.19
N VAL A 58 -15.27 -19.70 -0.43
CA VAL A 58 -15.20 -18.66 0.60
C VAL A 58 -15.73 -19.27 1.90
N PRO A 59 -14.96 -19.25 3.00
CA PRO A 59 -13.64 -18.64 3.13
C PRO A 59 -12.52 -19.45 2.46
N ASP A 60 -11.57 -18.75 1.85
CA ASP A 60 -10.35 -19.34 1.30
C ASP A 60 -9.23 -19.33 2.36
N VAL A 61 -9.37 -20.19 3.37
CA VAL A 61 -8.47 -20.27 4.53
C VAL A 61 -6.98 -20.41 4.16
N PRO A 62 -6.56 -21.34 3.26
CA PRO A 62 -5.15 -21.48 2.96
C PRO A 62 -4.60 -20.21 2.33
N ASN A 63 -5.37 -19.57 1.43
CA ASN A 63 -4.92 -18.34 0.80
C ASN A 63 -4.99 -17.11 1.71
N TRP A 64 -5.91 -17.08 2.66
CA TRP A 64 -5.91 -16.04 3.69
C TRP A 64 -4.72 -16.17 4.66
N ALA A 65 -4.31 -17.39 5.00
CA ALA A 65 -3.33 -17.64 6.06
C ALA A 65 -1.94 -17.01 5.81
N TRP A 66 -1.48 -16.85 4.57
CA TRP A 66 -0.21 -16.15 4.32
C TRP A 66 -0.33 -14.63 4.42
N HIS A 67 -1.51 -14.06 4.16
CA HIS A 67 -1.76 -12.64 4.42
C HIS A 67 -1.67 -12.38 5.93
N ASP A 68 -2.28 -13.26 6.74
CA ASP A 68 -2.21 -13.21 8.21
C ASP A 68 -0.78 -13.46 8.73
N TYR A 69 -0.03 -14.38 8.12
CA TYR A 69 1.41 -14.55 8.40
C TYR A 69 2.20 -13.25 8.16
N GLY A 70 1.84 -12.47 7.14
CA GLY A 70 2.41 -11.15 6.87
C GLY A 70 2.34 -10.24 8.08
N MET A 71 1.18 -10.13 8.72
CA MET A 71 0.98 -9.29 9.92
C MET A 71 1.62 -9.88 11.18
N ARG A 72 1.61 -11.21 11.34
CA ARG A 72 2.12 -11.88 12.54
C ARG A 72 3.63 -12.03 12.58
N VAL A 73 4.27 -12.24 11.44
CA VAL A 73 5.68 -12.64 11.36
C VAL A 73 6.43 -11.86 10.28
N GLY A 74 5.89 -11.79 9.06
CA GLY A 74 6.57 -11.20 7.92
C GLY A 74 6.97 -9.74 8.14
N PHE A 75 6.03 -8.94 8.65
CA PHE A 75 6.23 -7.53 8.97
C PHE A 75 7.39 -7.32 9.93
N TRP A 76 7.42 -8.05 11.05
CA TRP A 76 8.45 -7.87 12.09
C TRP A 76 9.86 -8.19 11.58
N ARG A 77 9.97 -9.19 10.70
CA ARG A 77 11.25 -9.51 10.03
C ARG A 77 11.69 -8.40 9.06
N LEU A 78 10.74 -7.82 8.30
CA LEU A 78 11.02 -6.69 7.43
C LEU A 78 11.46 -5.45 8.22
N LEU A 79 10.75 -5.15 9.31
CA LEU A 79 11.07 -4.06 10.21
C LEU A 79 12.48 -4.20 10.78
N GLU A 80 12.82 -5.38 11.32
CA GLU A 80 14.15 -5.68 11.86
C GLU A 80 15.24 -5.55 10.77
N ALA A 81 15.00 -6.11 9.59
CA ALA A 81 15.97 -6.08 8.49
C ALA A 81 16.28 -4.65 8.01
N LEU A 82 15.26 -3.79 7.93
CA LEU A 82 15.41 -2.39 7.56
C LEU A 82 16.08 -1.57 8.67
N ALA A 83 15.67 -1.78 9.93
CA ALA A 83 16.25 -1.11 11.10
C ALA A 83 17.75 -1.41 11.24
N LYS A 84 18.16 -2.68 11.11
CA LYS A 84 19.59 -3.08 11.14
C LYS A 84 20.45 -2.36 10.09
N ARG A 85 19.84 -1.92 8.98
CA ARG A 85 20.50 -1.20 7.89
C ARG A 85 20.29 0.31 7.96
N LYS A 86 19.64 0.81 9.01
CA LYS A 86 19.26 2.23 9.17
C LYS A 86 18.44 2.74 7.98
N LEU A 87 17.63 1.86 7.39
CA LEU A 87 16.73 2.18 6.28
C LEU A 87 15.33 2.43 6.80
N ARG A 88 14.64 3.39 6.18
CA ARG A 88 13.22 3.66 6.37
C ARG A 88 12.47 3.23 5.12
N ALA A 89 11.22 2.81 5.29
CA ALA A 89 10.33 2.51 4.17
C ALA A 89 9.18 3.51 4.10
N THR A 90 8.52 3.53 2.94
CA THR A 90 7.14 4.00 2.82
C THR A 90 6.24 2.78 2.98
N THR A 91 5.22 2.86 3.84
CA THR A 91 4.19 1.83 3.94
C THR A 91 2.99 2.22 3.06
N ALA A 92 2.69 1.39 2.07
CA ALA A 92 1.42 1.45 1.36
C ALA A 92 0.40 0.67 2.20
N ILE A 93 -0.38 1.38 3.01
CA ILE A 93 -1.15 0.79 4.11
C ILE A 93 -2.65 0.94 3.91
N ASN A 94 -3.40 -0.16 4.09
CA ASN A 94 -4.84 -0.10 4.26
C ASN A 94 -5.17 0.61 5.57
N ALA A 95 -6.01 1.65 5.55
CA ALA A 95 -6.21 2.49 6.71
C ALA A 95 -6.75 1.74 7.95
N HIS A 96 -7.55 0.69 7.76
CA HIS A 96 -8.09 -0.11 8.86
C HIS A 96 -7.02 -0.87 9.67
N VAL A 97 -5.81 -1.07 9.10
CA VAL A 97 -4.67 -1.67 9.80
C VAL A 97 -4.31 -0.93 11.09
N VAL A 98 -4.57 0.38 11.18
CA VAL A 98 -4.30 1.15 12.42
C VAL A 98 -5.21 0.74 13.58
N GLU A 99 -6.31 0.05 13.29
CA GLU A 99 -7.27 -0.46 14.28
C GLU A 99 -7.13 -1.98 14.44
N SER A 100 -7.13 -2.73 13.32
CA SER A 100 -7.08 -4.20 13.32
C SER A 100 -5.71 -4.79 13.68
N TYR A 101 -4.63 -4.09 13.34
CA TYR A 101 -3.25 -4.48 13.62
C TYR A 101 -2.45 -3.31 14.21
N GLU A 102 -3.02 -2.63 15.22
CA GLU A 102 -2.42 -1.45 15.85
C GLU A 102 -0.92 -1.62 16.20
N PRO A 103 -0.45 -2.74 16.77
CA PRO A 103 0.98 -2.90 17.07
C PRO A 103 1.88 -2.83 15.83
N VAL A 104 1.40 -3.31 14.67
CA VAL A 104 2.11 -3.22 13.38
C VAL A 104 2.15 -1.76 12.93
N ALA A 105 1.01 -1.07 12.98
CA ALA A 105 0.91 0.35 12.63
C ALA A 105 1.79 1.23 13.53
N ARG A 106 1.79 0.98 14.84
CA ARG A 106 2.61 1.69 15.83
C ARG A 106 4.09 1.53 15.54
N ALA A 107 4.53 0.30 15.28
CA ALA A 107 5.93 0.00 14.99
C ALA A 107 6.44 0.71 13.72
N MET A 108 5.60 0.83 12.69
CA MET A 108 5.95 1.62 11.49
C MET A 108 6.09 3.12 11.79
N LEU A 109 5.19 3.66 12.61
CA LEU A 109 5.23 5.07 13.02
C LEU A 109 6.49 5.37 13.85
N GLU A 110 6.82 4.52 14.82
CA GLU A 110 8.01 4.65 15.66
C GLU A 110 9.32 4.47 14.88
N ALA A 111 9.33 3.58 13.89
CA ALA A 111 10.46 3.41 12.97
C ALA A 111 10.62 4.59 11.97
N GLY A 112 9.73 5.59 12.04
CA GLY A 112 9.76 6.77 11.19
C GLY A 112 9.48 6.46 9.72
N TRP A 113 8.69 5.42 9.43
CA TRP A 113 8.25 5.11 8.08
C TRP A 113 7.22 6.15 7.60
N GLU A 114 7.20 6.39 6.29
CA GLU A 114 6.17 7.24 5.68
C GLU A 114 4.87 6.45 5.49
N PHE A 115 3.73 7.03 5.85
CA PHE A 115 2.41 6.42 5.62
C PHE A 115 1.82 6.93 4.31
N MET A 116 1.69 6.02 3.35
CA MET A 116 1.03 6.23 2.07
C MET A 116 -0.32 5.52 2.07
N ALA A 117 -1.39 6.27 1.78
CA ALA A 117 -2.75 5.73 1.82
C ALA A 117 -2.95 4.71 0.69
N HIS A 118 -3.53 3.55 1.03
CA HIS A 118 -3.76 2.43 0.12
C HIS A 118 -5.19 1.86 0.25
N GLY A 119 -6.21 2.73 0.33
CA GLY A 119 -7.60 2.34 0.59
C GLY A 119 -7.87 2.02 2.08
N VAL A 120 -9.13 1.73 2.43
CA VAL A 120 -9.52 1.43 3.82
C VAL A 120 -9.23 -0.02 4.18
N ILE A 121 -9.64 -0.97 3.34
CA ILE A 121 -9.37 -2.42 3.37
C ILE A 121 -9.01 -2.84 1.94
N GLN A 122 -8.25 -3.92 1.74
CA GLN A 122 -7.97 -4.41 0.40
C GLN A 122 -9.24 -4.90 -0.32
N GLY A 123 -9.35 -4.61 -1.61
CA GLY A 123 -10.45 -5.01 -2.46
C GLY A 123 -10.52 -4.24 -3.78
N ALA A 124 -11.53 -4.57 -4.58
CA ALA A 124 -11.82 -3.93 -5.86
C ALA A 124 -12.40 -2.52 -5.67
N MET A 125 -11.53 -1.55 -5.38
CA MET A 125 -11.95 -0.17 -5.08
C MET A 125 -12.75 0.49 -6.21
N HIS A 126 -12.48 0.13 -7.48
CA HIS A 126 -13.20 0.63 -8.65
C HIS A 126 -14.68 0.21 -8.72
N LEU A 127 -15.12 -0.72 -7.87
CA LEU A 127 -16.51 -1.15 -7.73
C LEU A 127 -17.23 -0.44 -6.58
N LEU A 128 -16.55 0.41 -5.81
CA LEU A 128 -17.19 1.15 -4.73
C LEU A 128 -18.13 2.22 -5.30
N PRO A 129 -19.33 2.41 -4.71
CA PRO A 129 -20.26 3.45 -5.15
C PRO A 129 -19.70 4.87 -5.08
N ASP A 130 -18.85 5.16 -4.10
CA ASP A 130 -18.14 6.45 -3.98
C ASP A 130 -16.65 6.21 -3.68
N GLN A 131 -15.87 6.17 -4.75
CA GLN A 131 -14.42 5.94 -4.67
C GLN A 131 -13.71 7.10 -3.97
N ARG A 132 -14.14 8.35 -4.20
CA ARG A 132 -13.53 9.55 -3.59
C ARG A 132 -13.77 9.60 -2.09
N ALA A 133 -14.95 9.20 -1.62
CA ALA A 133 -15.22 9.06 -0.19
C ALA A 133 -14.32 8.00 0.45
N ALA A 134 -14.12 6.84 -0.18
CA ALA A 134 -13.22 5.82 0.31
C ALA A 134 -11.76 6.31 0.42
N ILE A 135 -11.27 7.08 -0.56
CA ILE A 135 -9.96 7.75 -0.48
C ILE A 135 -9.91 8.69 0.73
N ARG A 136 -10.88 9.60 0.84
CA ARG A 136 -10.93 10.59 1.94
C ARG A 136 -10.94 9.91 3.31
N GLN A 137 -11.76 8.87 3.47
CA GLN A 137 -11.85 8.10 4.70
C GLN A 137 -10.49 7.48 5.06
N SER A 138 -9.81 6.86 4.10
CA SER A 138 -8.48 6.27 4.34
C SER A 138 -7.45 7.33 4.78
N ILE A 139 -7.47 8.51 4.15
CA ILE A 139 -6.60 9.63 4.50
C ILE A 139 -6.93 10.15 5.90
N GLU A 140 -8.20 10.29 6.25
CA GLU A 140 -8.66 10.78 7.56
C GLU A 140 -8.24 9.84 8.70
N MET A 141 -8.46 8.53 8.55
CA MET A 141 -8.05 7.51 9.53
C MET A 141 -6.54 7.55 9.77
N LEU A 142 -5.75 7.57 8.69
CA LEU A 142 -4.28 7.63 8.79
C LEU A 142 -3.79 8.97 9.35
N THR A 143 -4.46 10.08 9.01
CA THR A 143 -4.14 11.41 9.56
C THR A 143 -4.37 11.43 11.07
N LYS A 144 -5.50 10.87 11.53
CA LYS A 144 -5.84 10.77 12.95
C LYS A 144 -4.81 9.93 13.71
N PHE A 145 -4.37 8.81 13.13
CA PHE A 145 -3.40 7.92 13.78
C PHE A 145 -1.97 8.52 13.82
N THR A 146 -1.50 9.08 12.71
CA THR A 146 -0.10 9.53 12.56
C THR A 146 0.13 10.99 12.95
N GLY A 147 -0.95 11.78 13.11
CA GLY A 147 -0.90 13.23 13.27
C GLY A 147 -0.46 13.99 12.01
N ARG A 148 -0.29 13.31 10.87
CA ARG A 148 0.17 13.90 9.61
C ARG A 148 -0.68 13.39 8.45
N LYS A 149 -1.09 14.30 7.57
CA LYS A 149 -1.83 13.93 6.37
C LYS A 149 -0.93 13.13 5.41
N PRO A 150 -1.31 11.91 4.99
CA PRO A 150 -0.63 11.19 3.91
C PRO A 150 -0.50 12.05 2.66
N LYS A 151 0.69 12.04 2.05
CA LYS A 151 0.96 12.76 0.79
C LYS A 151 0.94 11.85 -0.43
N GLY A 152 1.29 10.59 -0.23
CA GLY A 152 1.21 9.55 -1.26
C GLY A 152 -0.16 8.86 -1.25
N TRP A 153 -0.51 8.32 -2.41
CA TRP A 153 -1.67 7.48 -2.63
C TRP A 153 -1.31 6.35 -3.60
N LEU A 154 -1.80 5.14 -3.33
CA LEU A 154 -1.73 3.99 -4.23
C LEU A 154 -3.10 3.31 -4.21
N GLY A 155 -3.80 3.20 -5.34
CA GLY A 155 -5.07 2.47 -5.38
C GLY A 155 -4.90 0.97 -5.14
N PRO A 156 -5.76 0.33 -4.33
CA PRO A 156 -5.91 -1.12 -4.27
C PRO A 156 -5.95 -1.75 -5.67
N GLY A 157 -5.11 -2.76 -5.91
CA GLY A 157 -5.04 -3.44 -7.20
C GLY A 157 -4.57 -2.59 -8.39
N LEU A 158 -4.10 -1.36 -8.17
CA LEU A 158 -3.78 -0.39 -9.23
C LEU A 158 -4.97 -0.05 -10.14
N THR A 159 -6.20 -0.18 -9.61
CA THR A 159 -7.43 -0.01 -10.38
C THR A 159 -7.98 1.41 -10.29
N GLU A 160 -7.13 2.42 -10.46
CA GLU A 160 -7.61 3.80 -10.47
C GLU A 160 -8.58 4.03 -11.63
N THR A 161 -9.59 4.85 -11.38
CA THR A 161 -10.55 5.27 -12.40
C THR A 161 -10.38 6.75 -12.70
N TRP A 162 -11.10 7.22 -13.71
CA TRP A 162 -11.28 8.63 -14.00
C TRP A 162 -11.75 9.48 -12.81
N GLU A 163 -12.39 8.87 -11.81
CA GLU A 163 -12.81 9.55 -10.59
C GLU A 163 -11.68 9.69 -9.54
N THR A 164 -10.61 8.91 -9.66
CA THR A 164 -9.57 8.83 -8.63
C THR A 164 -8.18 9.22 -9.11
N LEU A 165 -8.02 9.49 -10.42
CA LEU A 165 -6.81 10.07 -11.03
C LEU A 165 -6.62 11.56 -10.74
#